data_AF-A0A536JQ73-F1
#
_entry.id   AF-A0A536JQ73-F1
#
_cell.length_a   1.000
_cell.length_b   1.000
_cell.length_c   1.000
_cell.angle_alpha   90.00
_cell.angle_beta   90.00
_cell.angle_gamma   90.00
#
_symmetry.space_group_name_H-M   'P 1'
#
loop_
_entity.id
_entity.type
_entity.pdbx_description
1 polymer ?
#
loop_
_entity_poly.entity_id
_entity_poly.type
_entity_poly.pdbx_seq_one_letter_code
_entity_poly.pdbx_strand_id
1 'polypeptide(L)'
;AGGFGVLGVSGMPVGEIERRIANTRKLTDRPIGVNIIIGESEEGDRELLTDMVAAASALRIGAVILFWGDPAPYIEPAHRHGVKVMIQVGSVEEAQAAADAGVDAVIAQGFEAGGHVRGTTSIWKLLPATVDAVKPLPVLASGGIGDGAGLAKALQMGAQGVSLGTRFVACDEAWLHPAYKQRIVESTAKDTVYNQLYDVWWPDAPHRTLRNKTLQEWEAAGQPPPGSRPGEGTSIGRRRLSTGEWIEWPRYAVGSPPPDFDGDIEYAPLWAGESCSVVNDIKPAAEIIHDLVRDAQAALEQPGA
;
A
#
# COMPACT_ATOMS: atom_id res chain seq x y z
N ALA A 1 -9.07 -16.05 -5.69
CA ALA A 1 -9.80 -15.60 -4.48
C ALA A 1 -11.07 -14.78 -4.79
N GLY A 2 -11.06 -13.86 -5.77
CA GLY A 2 -12.25 -13.05 -6.11
C GLY A 2 -12.09 -11.55 -5.84
N GLY A 3 -11.07 -11.16 -5.05
CA GLY A 3 -10.61 -9.77 -4.96
C GLY A 3 -9.78 -9.32 -6.17
N PHE A 4 -9.40 -8.04 -6.17
CA PHE A 4 -8.58 -7.40 -7.21
C PHE A 4 -7.13 -7.27 -6.72
N GLY A 5 -6.25 -8.17 -7.18
CA GLY A 5 -4.83 -8.17 -6.78
C GLY A 5 -4.04 -7.09 -7.51
N VAL A 6 -3.18 -6.37 -6.77
CA VAL A 6 -2.38 -5.25 -7.29
C VAL A 6 -0.90 -5.50 -7.06
N LEU A 7 -0.09 -5.39 -8.12
CA LEU A 7 1.37 -5.50 -8.05
C LEU A 7 1.98 -4.13 -7.74
N GLY A 8 2.73 -3.98 -6.65
CA GLY A 8 3.55 -2.78 -6.42
C GLY A 8 4.79 -2.81 -7.30
N VAL A 9 4.94 -1.82 -8.20
CA VAL A 9 6.02 -1.79 -9.21
C VAL A 9 6.79 -0.48 -9.25
N SER A 10 6.52 0.45 -8.33
CA SER A 10 7.24 1.72 -8.20
C SER A 10 8.76 1.54 -8.17
N GLY A 11 9.48 2.33 -8.97
CA GLY A 11 10.94 2.30 -9.06
C GLY A 11 11.52 1.06 -9.75
N MET A 12 10.70 0.13 -10.27
CA MET A 12 11.19 -1.03 -11.01
C MET A 12 11.47 -0.66 -12.48
N PRO A 13 12.53 -1.22 -13.10
CA PRO A 13 12.73 -1.12 -14.54
C PRO A 13 11.55 -1.72 -15.32
N VAL A 14 11.20 -1.12 -16.47
CA VAL A 14 10.05 -1.54 -17.30
C VAL A 14 10.04 -3.06 -17.58
N GLY A 15 11.16 -3.65 -17.98
CA GLY A 15 11.22 -5.10 -18.26
C GLY A 15 10.90 -5.98 -17.04
N GLU A 16 11.15 -5.52 -15.83
CA GLU A 16 10.77 -6.22 -14.60
C GLU A 16 9.26 -6.11 -14.33
N ILE A 17 8.64 -4.98 -14.65
CA ILE A 17 7.18 -4.77 -14.59
C ILE A 17 6.48 -5.76 -15.52
N GLU A 18 6.92 -5.81 -16.78
CA GLU A 18 6.38 -6.73 -17.79
C GLU A 18 6.50 -8.18 -17.36
N ARG A 19 7.69 -8.57 -16.85
CA ARG A 19 7.95 -9.92 -16.36
C ARG A 19 7.04 -10.29 -15.19
N ARG A 20 6.80 -9.38 -14.25
CA ARG A 20 5.90 -9.60 -13.10
C ARG A 20 4.46 -9.78 -13.55
N ILE A 21 3.95 -8.89 -14.40
CA ILE A 21 2.61 -8.99 -14.97
C ILE A 21 2.43 -10.32 -15.71
N ALA A 22 3.40 -10.71 -16.56
CA ALA A 22 3.36 -11.96 -17.31
C ALA A 22 3.36 -13.18 -16.39
N ASN A 23 4.12 -13.17 -15.29
CA ASN A 23 4.13 -14.26 -14.32
C ASN A 23 2.81 -14.34 -13.54
N THR A 24 2.24 -13.21 -13.14
CA THR A 24 0.93 -13.19 -12.45
C THR A 24 -0.19 -13.72 -13.36
N ARG A 25 -0.15 -13.41 -14.66
CA ARG A 25 -1.12 -13.94 -15.64
C ARG A 25 -1.07 -15.45 -15.83
N LYS A 26 0.07 -16.10 -15.57
CA LYS A 26 0.13 -17.57 -15.55
C LYS A 26 -0.68 -18.17 -14.40
N LEU A 27 -1.01 -17.38 -13.38
CA LEU A 27 -1.76 -17.81 -12.20
C LEU A 27 -3.25 -17.48 -12.29
N THR A 28 -3.65 -16.55 -13.17
CA THR A 28 -5.05 -16.13 -13.28
C THR A 28 -5.36 -15.42 -14.59
N ASP A 29 -6.57 -15.69 -15.11
CA ASP A 29 -7.18 -14.93 -16.22
C ASP A 29 -8.04 -13.75 -15.73
N ARG A 30 -8.14 -13.53 -14.41
CA ARG A 30 -8.92 -12.42 -13.84
C ARG A 30 -8.14 -11.09 -13.93
N PRO A 31 -8.84 -9.94 -13.92
CA PRO A 31 -8.18 -8.64 -13.90
C PRO A 31 -7.20 -8.50 -12.72
N ILE A 32 -6.04 -7.93 -13.01
CA ILE A 32 -5.02 -7.54 -12.03
C ILE A 32 -4.71 -6.05 -12.20
N GLY A 33 -4.20 -5.42 -11.15
CA GLY A 33 -3.72 -4.04 -11.20
C GLY A 33 -2.23 -3.92 -11.00
N VAL A 34 -1.70 -2.71 -11.26
CA VAL A 34 -0.36 -2.32 -10.84
C VAL A 34 -0.44 -1.02 -10.05
N ASN A 35 0.39 -0.88 -9.02
CA ASN A 35 0.54 0.36 -8.27
C ASN A 35 1.87 1.03 -8.63
N ILE A 36 1.77 2.32 -8.98
CA ILE A 36 2.90 3.19 -9.34
C ILE A 36 2.77 4.47 -8.51
N ILE A 37 3.83 4.81 -7.79
CA ILE A 37 3.89 6.03 -7.00
C ILE A 37 4.52 7.09 -7.87
N ILE A 38 3.78 8.17 -8.13
CA ILE A 38 4.18 9.20 -9.09
C ILE A 38 4.81 10.43 -8.43
N GLY A 39 4.60 10.61 -7.11
CA GLY A 39 5.24 11.65 -6.29
C GLY A 39 5.07 13.08 -6.83
N GLU A 40 5.69 14.05 -6.15
CA GLU A 40 6.00 15.34 -6.78
C GLU A 40 7.34 15.14 -7.52
N SER A 41 7.25 14.56 -8.72
CA SER A 41 8.41 14.23 -9.54
C SER A 41 9.00 15.47 -10.23
N GLU A 42 10.32 15.57 -10.28
CA GLU A 42 11.01 16.50 -11.19
C GLU A 42 10.75 16.08 -12.65
N GLU A 43 11.01 16.97 -13.63
CA GLU A 43 10.69 16.70 -15.04
C GLU A 43 11.28 15.38 -15.59
N GLY A 44 12.47 14.98 -15.13
CA GLY A 44 13.12 13.72 -15.54
C GLY A 44 12.44 12.45 -15.00
N ASP A 45 11.80 12.52 -13.85
CA ASP A 45 11.07 11.39 -13.26
C ASP A 45 9.74 11.15 -13.99
N ARG A 46 9.16 12.18 -14.62
CA ARG A 46 7.87 12.09 -15.32
C ARG A 46 7.94 11.21 -16.57
N GLU A 47 9.04 11.24 -17.31
CA GLU A 47 9.21 10.39 -18.51
C GLU A 47 9.26 8.91 -18.12
N LEU A 48 10.07 8.58 -17.10
CA LEU A 48 10.15 7.22 -16.54
C LEU A 48 8.76 6.73 -16.08
N LEU A 49 8.04 7.54 -15.32
CA LEU A 49 6.69 7.19 -14.83
C LEU A 49 5.71 6.99 -15.98
N THR A 50 5.80 7.81 -17.03
CA THR A 50 4.99 7.68 -18.24
C THR A 50 5.27 6.35 -18.94
N ASP A 51 6.53 5.98 -19.08
CA ASP A 51 6.95 4.70 -19.67
C ASP A 51 6.47 3.50 -18.83
N MET A 52 6.55 3.58 -17.50
CA MET A 52 6.03 2.55 -16.61
C MET A 52 4.53 2.35 -16.78
N VAL A 53 3.75 3.44 -16.81
CA VAL A 53 2.30 3.39 -17.05
C VAL A 53 2.01 2.82 -18.43
N ALA A 54 2.67 3.34 -19.48
CA ALA A 54 2.45 2.89 -20.84
C ALA A 54 2.76 1.41 -21.02
N ALA A 55 3.89 0.92 -20.48
CA ALA A 55 4.26 -0.49 -20.56
C ALA A 55 3.27 -1.40 -19.83
N ALA A 56 2.86 -1.03 -18.62
CA ALA A 56 1.87 -1.80 -17.86
C ALA A 56 0.50 -1.80 -18.57
N SER A 57 0.08 -0.66 -19.12
CA SER A 57 -1.17 -0.50 -19.86
C SER A 57 -1.17 -1.25 -21.19
N ALA A 58 -0.04 -1.29 -21.92
CA ALA A 58 0.11 -2.07 -23.16
C ALA A 58 -0.17 -3.56 -22.95
N LEU A 59 0.10 -4.07 -21.74
CA LEU A 59 -0.23 -5.43 -21.35
C LEU A 59 -1.71 -5.62 -21.03
N ARG A 60 -2.56 -4.58 -21.05
CA ARG A 60 -4.01 -4.63 -20.79
C ARG A 60 -4.38 -5.19 -19.41
N ILE A 61 -3.69 -4.70 -18.39
CA ILE A 61 -4.11 -4.91 -16.99
C ILE A 61 -5.47 -4.24 -16.73
N GLY A 62 -6.13 -4.59 -15.63
CA GLY A 62 -7.45 -4.03 -15.29
C GLY A 62 -7.40 -2.56 -14.89
N ALA A 63 -6.40 -2.19 -14.08
CA ALA A 63 -6.21 -0.81 -13.64
C ALA A 63 -4.76 -0.47 -13.28
N VAL A 64 -4.39 0.79 -13.45
CA VAL A 64 -3.23 1.41 -12.80
C VAL A 64 -3.73 2.17 -11.57
N ILE A 65 -3.10 1.91 -10.42
CA ILE A 65 -3.37 2.57 -9.15
C ILE A 65 -2.22 3.54 -8.88
N LEU A 66 -2.48 4.82 -9.04
CA LEU A 66 -1.52 5.89 -8.77
C LEU A 66 -1.53 6.26 -7.29
N PHE A 67 -0.43 6.81 -6.80
CA PHE A 67 -0.36 7.40 -5.46
C PHE A 67 0.55 8.62 -5.46
N TRP A 68 0.09 9.67 -4.76
CA TRP A 68 0.64 11.03 -4.78
C TRP A 68 0.62 11.69 -6.15
N GLY A 69 1.00 12.96 -6.24
CA GLY A 69 1.16 13.70 -7.50
C GLY A 69 -0.13 13.95 -8.29
N ASP A 70 0.06 14.50 -9.49
CA ASP A 70 -1.01 14.76 -10.46
C ASP A 70 -1.22 13.54 -11.39
N PRO A 71 -2.41 12.91 -11.40
CA PRO A 71 -2.68 11.77 -12.26
C PRO A 71 -2.86 12.12 -13.74
N ALA A 72 -3.16 13.38 -14.07
CA ALA A 72 -3.61 13.79 -15.41
C ALA A 72 -2.72 13.31 -16.58
N PRO A 73 -1.38 13.35 -16.48
CA PRO A 73 -0.50 12.88 -17.57
C PRO A 73 -0.65 11.39 -17.91
N TYR A 74 -1.17 10.59 -16.98
CA TYR A 74 -1.18 9.13 -17.07
C TYR A 74 -2.55 8.56 -17.48
N ILE A 75 -3.61 9.36 -17.43
CA ILE A 75 -5.00 8.92 -17.65
C ILE A 75 -5.23 8.52 -19.11
N GLU A 76 -5.07 9.46 -20.05
CA GLU A 76 -5.31 9.22 -21.47
C GLU A 76 -4.41 8.08 -22.04
N PRO A 77 -3.11 7.99 -21.74
CA PRO A 77 -2.28 6.86 -22.17
C PRO A 77 -2.79 5.49 -21.68
N ALA A 78 -3.29 5.40 -20.45
CA ALA A 78 -3.85 4.17 -19.92
C ALA A 78 -5.21 3.84 -20.57
N HIS A 79 -6.09 4.84 -20.70
CA HIS A 79 -7.41 4.69 -21.32
C HIS A 79 -7.35 4.21 -22.77
N ARG A 80 -6.34 4.64 -23.55
CA ARG A 80 -6.11 4.14 -24.93
C ARG A 80 -5.92 2.62 -25.02
N HIS A 81 -5.50 1.99 -23.92
CA HIS A 81 -5.34 0.54 -23.84
C HIS A 81 -6.52 -0.16 -23.15
N GLY A 82 -7.59 0.57 -22.83
CA GLY A 82 -8.75 0.07 -22.09
C GLY A 82 -8.45 -0.18 -20.60
N VAL A 83 -7.35 0.37 -20.08
CA VAL A 83 -6.93 0.22 -18.69
C VAL A 83 -7.52 1.35 -17.85
N LYS A 84 -8.10 1.01 -16.69
CA LYS A 84 -8.65 1.99 -15.76
C LYS A 84 -7.57 2.71 -14.96
N VAL A 85 -7.82 3.94 -14.56
CA VAL A 85 -6.91 4.69 -13.69
C VAL A 85 -7.60 5.00 -12.37
N MET A 86 -6.98 4.60 -11.28
CA MET A 86 -7.39 4.90 -9.92
C MET A 86 -6.29 5.68 -9.24
N ILE A 87 -6.61 6.55 -8.29
CA ILE A 87 -5.59 7.23 -7.48
C ILE A 87 -5.94 7.18 -6.00
N GLN A 88 -4.93 6.95 -5.18
CA GLN A 88 -5.05 7.07 -3.73
C GLN A 88 -4.84 8.52 -3.28
N VAL A 89 -5.79 9.03 -2.48
CA VAL A 89 -5.88 10.42 -2.02
C VAL A 89 -6.04 10.49 -0.50
N GLY A 90 -5.55 11.56 0.12
CA GLY A 90 -5.61 11.78 1.58
C GLY A 90 -6.61 12.85 2.04
N SER A 91 -7.25 13.57 1.11
CA SER A 91 -8.22 14.62 1.43
C SER A 91 -9.35 14.70 0.41
N VAL A 92 -10.41 15.45 0.75
CA VAL A 92 -11.55 15.69 -0.16
C VAL A 92 -11.13 16.54 -1.35
N GLU A 93 -10.25 17.51 -1.13
CA GLU A 93 -9.73 18.39 -2.18
C GLU A 93 -8.93 17.61 -3.21
N GLU A 94 -8.07 16.67 -2.77
CA GLU A 94 -7.34 15.78 -3.67
C GLU A 94 -8.28 14.85 -4.43
N ALA A 95 -9.34 14.34 -3.78
CA ALA A 95 -10.34 13.52 -4.44
C ALA A 95 -11.07 14.29 -5.56
N GLN A 96 -11.44 15.55 -5.30
CA GLN A 96 -12.09 16.41 -6.28
C GLN A 96 -11.16 16.72 -7.46
N ALA A 97 -9.90 17.07 -7.18
CA ALA A 97 -8.91 17.32 -8.21
C ALA A 97 -8.68 16.07 -9.10
N ALA A 98 -8.62 14.89 -8.49
CA ALA A 98 -8.51 13.63 -9.23
C ALA A 98 -9.76 13.34 -10.08
N ALA A 99 -10.96 13.61 -9.55
CA ALA A 99 -12.22 13.47 -10.29
C ALA A 99 -12.25 14.42 -11.50
N ASP A 100 -11.85 15.68 -11.32
CA ASP A 100 -11.77 16.69 -12.37
C ASP A 100 -10.73 16.31 -13.44
N ALA A 101 -9.65 15.62 -13.06
CA ALA A 101 -8.65 15.08 -13.98
C ALA A 101 -9.17 13.88 -14.81
N GLY A 102 -10.26 13.23 -14.38
CA GLY A 102 -10.92 12.15 -15.12
C GLY A 102 -10.46 10.73 -14.75
N VAL A 103 -10.03 10.50 -13.51
CA VAL A 103 -9.78 9.13 -13.02
C VAL A 103 -11.08 8.31 -12.99
N ASP A 104 -10.97 6.98 -13.01
CA ASP A 104 -12.12 6.05 -12.99
C ASP A 104 -12.60 5.71 -11.57
N ALA A 105 -11.77 5.90 -10.55
CA ALA A 105 -12.12 5.79 -9.13
C ALA A 105 -11.05 6.43 -8.24
N VAL A 106 -11.41 6.75 -6.99
CA VAL A 106 -10.46 7.21 -5.97
C VAL A 106 -10.38 6.22 -4.80
N ILE A 107 -9.19 6.11 -4.19
CA ILE A 107 -8.97 5.36 -2.96
C ILE A 107 -8.74 6.40 -1.84
N ALA A 108 -9.73 6.61 -0.98
CA ALA A 108 -9.61 7.50 0.18
C ALA A 108 -8.79 6.79 1.26
N GLN A 109 -7.60 7.33 1.58
CA GLN A 109 -6.71 6.76 2.60
C GLN A 109 -6.83 7.54 3.91
N GLY A 110 -7.27 6.86 4.97
CA GLY A 110 -7.25 7.39 6.32
C GLY A 110 -5.87 7.35 6.97
N PHE A 111 -5.70 8.16 8.01
CA PHE A 111 -4.49 8.26 8.83
C PHE A 111 -4.06 6.93 9.48
N GLU A 112 -4.99 5.97 9.60
CA GLU A 112 -4.77 4.64 10.17
C GLU A 112 -4.02 3.68 9.22
N ALA A 113 -3.78 4.07 7.97
CA ALA A 113 -3.08 3.24 6.99
C ALA A 113 -1.63 2.93 7.37
N GLY A 114 -1.12 1.80 6.86
CA GLY A 114 0.30 1.41 6.97
C GLY A 114 1.10 1.81 5.74
N GLY A 115 2.43 1.76 5.85
CA GLY A 115 3.30 2.22 4.77
C GLY A 115 3.28 3.73 4.67
N HIS A 116 3.45 4.30 3.47
CA HIS A 116 3.34 5.75 3.29
C HIS A 116 1.90 6.24 3.42
N VAL A 117 1.70 7.27 4.23
CA VAL A 117 0.37 7.78 4.62
C VAL A 117 0.23 9.22 4.14
N ARG A 118 -0.73 9.44 3.23
CA ARG A 118 -1.13 10.77 2.74
C ARG A 118 -2.22 11.39 3.59
N GLY A 119 -3.16 10.58 4.07
CA GLY A 119 -4.29 11.05 4.85
C GLY A 119 -3.88 11.56 6.23
N THR A 120 -4.42 12.70 6.64
CA THR A 120 -4.27 13.27 7.99
C THR A 120 -5.52 13.11 8.86
N THR A 121 -6.60 12.59 8.25
CA THR A 121 -7.90 12.41 8.87
C THR A 121 -8.23 10.92 8.93
N SER A 122 -8.94 10.50 9.99
CA SER A 122 -9.46 9.13 10.10
C SER A 122 -10.28 8.75 8.88
N ILE A 123 -10.13 7.52 8.40
CA ILE A 123 -10.94 7.00 7.28
C ILE A 123 -12.44 7.19 7.52
N TRP A 124 -12.89 7.04 8.77
CA TRP A 124 -14.31 7.13 9.13
C TRP A 124 -14.86 8.56 9.12
N LYS A 125 -13.99 9.57 9.09
CA LYS A 125 -14.38 10.97 8.88
C LYS A 125 -14.21 11.40 7.43
N LEU A 126 -13.14 10.94 6.78
CA LEU A 126 -12.81 11.28 5.40
C LEU A 126 -13.79 10.68 4.39
N LEU A 127 -14.18 9.42 4.59
CA LEU A 127 -14.92 8.63 3.62
C LEU A 127 -16.26 9.26 3.18
N PRO A 128 -17.22 9.60 4.07
CA PRO A 128 -18.53 10.08 3.63
C PRO A 128 -18.42 11.44 2.91
N ALA A 129 -17.54 12.33 3.38
CA ALA A 129 -17.29 13.60 2.73
C ALA A 129 -16.66 13.43 1.34
N THR A 130 -15.76 12.45 1.18
CA THR A 130 -15.16 12.12 -0.11
C THR A 130 -16.21 11.59 -1.08
N VAL A 131 -17.03 10.61 -0.65
CA VAL A 131 -18.12 10.03 -1.47
C VAL A 131 -19.07 11.11 -1.95
N ASP A 132 -19.48 12.03 -1.06
CA ASP A 132 -20.41 13.09 -1.43
C ASP A 132 -19.82 14.12 -2.41
N ALA A 133 -18.52 14.40 -2.30
CA ALA A 133 -17.84 15.37 -3.15
C ALA A 133 -17.68 14.87 -4.60
N VAL A 134 -17.31 13.60 -4.78
CA VAL A 134 -16.91 13.08 -6.10
C VAL A 134 -18.00 12.27 -6.82
N LYS A 135 -19.17 12.05 -6.21
CA LYS A 135 -20.26 11.29 -6.86
C LYS A 135 -20.57 11.84 -8.26
N PRO A 136 -20.77 10.97 -9.27
CA PRO A 136 -20.97 9.52 -9.17
C PRO A 136 -19.69 8.67 -9.23
N LEU A 137 -18.49 9.26 -9.12
CA LEU A 137 -17.22 8.54 -9.19
C LEU A 137 -17.10 7.52 -8.03
N PRO A 138 -16.71 6.25 -8.29
CA PRO A 138 -16.51 5.27 -7.24
C PRO A 138 -15.40 5.63 -6.25
N VAL A 139 -15.66 5.39 -4.97
CA VAL A 139 -14.70 5.59 -3.87
C VAL A 139 -14.44 4.28 -3.16
N LEU A 140 -13.17 3.92 -2.98
CA LEU A 140 -12.73 2.82 -2.14
C LEU A 140 -12.15 3.37 -0.84
N ALA A 141 -12.45 2.70 0.28
CA ALA A 141 -11.89 3.07 1.59
C ALA A 141 -10.57 2.33 1.88
N SER A 142 -9.59 3.02 2.43
CA SER A 142 -8.28 2.46 2.81
C SER A 142 -7.81 3.01 4.17
N GLY A 143 -7.12 2.18 4.93
CA GLY A 143 -6.63 2.52 6.29
C GLY A 143 -7.57 2.06 7.39
N GLY A 144 -7.03 1.43 8.45
CA GLY A 144 -7.81 0.96 9.60
C GLY A 144 -8.77 -0.22 9.36
N ILE A 145 -8.96 -0.65 8.10
CA ILE A 145 -9.84 -1.77 7.73
C ILE A 145 -8.99 -3.05 7.61
N GLY A 146 -9.44 -4.14 8.23
CA GLY A 146 -8.73 -5.43 8.21
C GLY A 146 -9.63 -6.67 8.28
N ASP A 147 -10.92 -6.51 8.52
CA ASP A 147 -11.90 -7.59 8.68
C ASP A 147 -13.24 -7.27 7.97
N GLY A 148 -14.19 -8.20 8.03
CA GLY A 148 -15.50 -8.03 7.39
C GLY A 148 -16.36 -6.95 8.03
N ALA A 149 -16.23 -6.70 9.33
CA ALA A 149 -16.94 -5.61 10.00
C ALA A 149 -16.50 -4.23 9.47
N GLY A 150 -15.18 -4.03 9.31
CA GLY A 150 -14.64 -2.82 8.69
C GLY A 150 -15.08 -2.67 7.22
N LEU A 151 -15.14 -3.76 6.45
CA LEU A 151 -15.68 -3.76 5.09
C LEU A 151 -17.16 -3.34 5.07
N ALA A 152 -18.01 -3.97 5.89
CA ALA A 152 -19.44 -3.64 5.97
C ALA A 152 -19.65 -2.17 6.33
N LYS A 153 -18.92 -1.66 7.33
CA LYS A 153 -18.97 -0.24 7.72
C LYS A 153 -18.59 0.69 6.57
N ALA A 154 -17.53 0.39 5.83
CA ALA A 154 -17.13 1.20 4.68
C ALA A 154 -18.23 1.24 3.59
N LEU A 155 -18.87 0.10 3.30
CA LEU A 155 -19.97 0.01 2.34
C LEU A 155 -21.19 0.82 2.80
N GLN A 156 -21.58 0.72 4.09
CA GLN A 156 -22.67 1.50 4.67
C GLN A 156 -22.41 3.02 4.61
N MET A 157 -21.14 3.42 4.69
CA MET A 157 -20.71 4.82 4.56
C MET A 157 -20.57 5.30 3.10
N GLY A 158 -20.98 4.47 2.13
CA GLY A 158 -21.08 4.84 0.72
C GLY A 158 -19.86 4.48 -0.13
N ALA A 159 -18.88 3.77 0.40
CA ALA A 159 -17.80 3.22 -0.43
C ALA A 159 -18.32 2.12 -1.37
N GLN A 160 -17.69 1.95 -2.53
CA GLN A 160 -17.94 0.84 -3.46
C GLN A 160 -16.98 -0.34 -3.25
N GLY A 161 -16.06 -0.22 -2.29
CA GLY A 161 -15.10 -1.27 -1.94
C GLY A 161 -14.06 -0.79 -0.92
N VAL A 162 -13.09 -1.65 -0.65
CA VAL A 162 -11.97 -1.35 0.26
C VAL A 162 -10.64 -1.75 -0.36
N SER A 163 -9.58 -1.03 0.00
CA SER A 163 -8.19 -1.37 -0.33
C SER A 163 -7.46 -1.77 0.96
N LEU A 164 -6.96 -3.01 1.02
CA LEU A 164 -6.41 -3.61 2.24
C LEU A 164 -4.91 -3.92 2.06
N GLY A 165 -4.08 -3.31 2.91
CA GLY A 165 -2.64 -3.58 2.99
C GLY A 165 -2.30 -4.61 4.07
N THR A 166 -2.32 -4.18 5.34
CA THR A 166 -1.89 -4.97 6.52
C THR A 166 -2.47 -6.38 6.57
N ARG A 167 -3.76 -6.56 6.25
CA ARG A 167 -4.42 -7.88 6.24
C ARG A 167 -3.78 -8.86 5.25
N PHE A 168 -3.31 -8.37 4.11
CA PHE A 168 -2.62 -9.19 3.09
C PHE A 168 -1.11 -9.26 3.28
N VAL A 169 -0.51 -8.51 4.21
CA VAL A 169 0.87 -8.80 4.66
C VAL A 169 0.90 -10.16 5.37
N ALA A 170 -0.11 -10.43 6.21
CA ALA A 170 -0.31 -11.70 6.91
C ALA A 170 -1.11 -12.71 6.07
N CYS A 171 -0.71 -12.93 4.81
CA CYS A 171 -1.19 -14.06 4.00
C CYS A 171 -0.04 -14.96 3.56
N ASP A 172 -0.35 -16.22 3.23
CA ASP A 172 0.67 -17.20 2.84
C ASP A 172 1.43 -16.77 1.57
N GLU A 173 0.71 -16.26 0.59
CA GLU A 173 1.24 -15.89 -0.73
C GLU A 173 2.07 -14.60 -0.71
N ALA A 174 2.00 -13.79 0.36
CA ALA A 174 2.83 -12.61 0.49
C ALA A 174 4.32 -13.00 0.55
N TRP A 175 5.12 -12.50 -0.38
CA TRP A 175 6.56 -12.77 -0.43
C TRP A 175 7.32 -11.90 0.57
N LEU A 176 7.10 -12.19 1.85
CA LEU A 176 7.63 -11.45 3.00
C LEU A 176 8.18 -12.42 4.04
N HIS A 177 9.17 -11.97 4.80
CA HIS A 177 9.78 -12.76 5.85
C HIS A 177 8.72 -13.31 6.83
N PRO A 178 8.70 -14.62 7.15
CA PRO A 178 7.68 -15.20 8.01
C PRO A 178 7.55 -14.51 9.38
N ALA A 179 8.68 -14.12 9.97
CA ALA A 179 8.66 -13.37 11.23
C ALA A 179 7.99 -12.00 11.10
N TYR A 180 8.06 -11.32 9.95
CA TYR A 180 7.33 -10.06 9.75
C TYR A 180 5.82 -10.31 9.71
N LYS A 181 5.36 -11.36 9.03
CA LYS A 181 3.94 -11.77 9.04
C LYS A 181 3.47 -12.06 10.47
N GLN A 182 4.29 -12.75 11.25
CA GLN A 182 3.99 -13.07 12.65
C GLN A 182 3.93 -11.80 13.52
N ARG A 183 4.86 -10.85 13.31
CA ARG A 183 4.83 -9.56 14.00
C ARG A 183 3.54 -8.79 13.73
N ILE A 184 2.94 -8.88 12.54
CA ILE A 184 1.62 -8.29 12.27
C ILE A 184 0.54 -8.93 13.14
N VAL A 185 0.50 -10.27 13.21
CA VAL A 185 -0.51 -11.02 13.98
C VAL A 185 -0.42 -10.75 15.49
N GLU A 186 0.79 -10.53 15.98
CA GLU A 186 1.04 -10.28 17.41
C GLU A 186 0.86 -8.81 17.82
N SER A 187 0.58 -7.91 16.87
CA SER A 187 0.57 -6.47 17.11
C SER A 187 -0.82 -5.86 17.07
N THR A 188 -1.00 -4.80 17.85
CA THR A 188 -2.20 -3.97 17.87
C THR A 188 -1.91 -2.57 17.35
N ALA A 189 -2.95 -1.73 17.20
CA ALA A 189 -2.79 -0.34 16.78
C ALA A 189 -1.78 0.45 17.63
N LYS A 190 -1.68 0.12 18.93
CA LYS A 190 -0.74 0.75 19.87
C LYS A 190 0.72 0.47 19.55
N ASP A 191 0.97 -0.64 18.85
CA ASP A 191 2.30 -1.07 18.43
C ASP A 191 2.69 -0.45 17.08
N THR A 192 1.83 0.38 16.49
CA THR A 192 2.13 1.16 15.29
C THR A 192 2.55 2.59 15.64
N VAL A 193 3.30 3.23 14.76
CA VAL A 193 3.73 4.63 14.94
C VAL A 193 3.84 5.32 13.59
N TYR A 194 3.20 6.49 13.48
CA TYR A 194 3.33 7.39 12.34
C TYR A 194 4.56 8.30 12.52
N ASN A 195 5.48 8.28 11.56
CA ASN A 195 6.75 9.00 11.61
C ASN A 195 7.37 9.16 10.21
N GLN A 196 8.62 9.66 10.15
CA GLN A 196 9.42 9.82 8.92
C GLN A 196 10.82 9.17 9.06
N LEU A 197 10.97 8.18 9.93
CA LEU A 197 12.28 7.62 10.31
C LEU A 197 13.00 6.90 9.17
N TYR A 198 12.24 6.18 8.34
CA TYR A 198 12.78 5.43 7.20
C TYR A 198 12.76 6.28 5.94
N ASP A 199 13.85 7.01 5.71
CA ASP A 199 14.01 8.02 4.66
C ASP A 199 15.14 7.69 3.67
N VAL A 200 15.95 6.65 3.94
CA VAL A 200 17.03 6.27 3.03
C VAL A 200 16.42 5.64 1.76
N TRP A 201 16.87 6.15 0.61
CA TRP A 201 16.33 5.95 -0.75
C TRP A 201 15.01 6.67 -1.04
N TRP A 202 14.32 7.20 -0.02
CA TRP A 202 13.06 7.91 -0.23
C TRP A 202 12.78 8.92 0.90
N PRO A 203 13.34 10.14 0.80
CA PRO A 203 13.12 11.18 1.79
C PRO A 203 11.69 11.75 1.71
N ASP A 204 11.31 12.52 2.74
CA ASP A 204 10.08 13.33 2.79
C ASP A 204 8.77 12.53 2.58
N ALA A 205 8.78 11.28 3.02
CA ALA A 205 7.71 10.31 2.78
C ALA A 205 7.10 9.81 4.11
N PRO A 206 6.15 10.53 4.74
CA PRO A 206 5.53 10.12 6.01
C PRO A 206 4.92 8.73 5.94
N HIS A 207 5.11 7.95 6.99
CA HIS A 207 4.75 6.54 7.00
C HIS A 207 4.36 6.02 8.38
N ARG A 208 3.71 4.86 8.39
CA ARG A 208 3.39 4.09 9.59
C ARG A 208 3.98 2.68 9.52
N THR A 209 4.70 2.34 10.59
CA THR A 209 5.30 1.02 10.81
C THR A 209 4.88 0.47 12.17
N LEU A 210 5.09 -0.82 12.39
CA LEU A 210 5.24 -1.35 13.74
C LEU A 210 6.47 -0.75 14.41
N ARG A 211 6.43 -0.67 15.74
CA ARG A 211 7.59 -0.38 16.57
C ARG A 211 8.54 -1.59 16.51
N ASN A 212 9.82 -1.30 16.35
CA ASN A 212 10.91 -2.28 16.23
C ASN A 212 12.19 -1.73 16.90
N LYS A 213 13.30 -2.46 16.84
CA LYS A 213 14.57 -2.04 17.45
C LYS A 213 15.12 -0.75 16.84
N THR A 214 15.04 -0.58 15.52
CA THR A 214 15.51 0.65 14.85
C THR A 214 14.86 1.89 15.45
N LEU A 215 13.54 1.85 15.64
CA LEU A 215 12.77 2.95 16.19
C LEU A 215 13.02 3.15 17.69
N GLN A 216 13.07 2.08 18.48
CA GLN A 216 13.35 2.15 19.91
C GLN A 216 14.73 2.76 20.21
N GLU A 217 15.76 2.35 19.47
CA GLU A 217 17.11 2.88 19.63
C GLU A 217 17.20 4.36 19.21
N TRP A 218 16.49 4.74 18.14
CA TRP A 218 16.42 6.14 17.71
C TRP A 218 15.72 7.04 18.72
N GLU A 219 14.60 6.59 19.30
CA GLU A 219 13.90 7.33 20.36
C GLU A 219 14.72 7.41 21.64
N ALA A 220 15.40 6.33 22.04
CA ALA A 220 16.28 6.32 23.21
C ALA A 220 17.47 7.29 23.06
N ALA A 221 17.90 7.56 21.83
CA ALA A 221 18.92 8.56 21.51
C ALA A 221 18.38 10.01 21.45
N GLY A 222 17.09 10.23 21.74
CA GLY A 222 16.46 11.55 21.69
C GLY A 222 16.02 12.00 20.29
N GLN A 223 15.75 11.05 19.40
CA GLN A 223 15.27 11.29 18.03
C GLN A 223 16.18 12.24 17.21
N PRO A 224 17.50 11.98 17.13
CA PRO A 224 18.41 12.84 16.36
C PRO A 224 18.03 12.87 14.86
N PRO A 225 18.34 13.98 14.16
CA PRO A 225 18.07 14.10 12.72
C PRO A 225 18.99 13.19 11.88
N PRO A 226 18.69 13.00 10.58
CA PRO A 226 19.58 12.33 9.64
C PRO A 226 21.01 12.86 9.69
N GLY A 227 21.99 11.96 9.61
CA GLY A 227 23.42 12.22 9.81
C GLY A 227 23.88 12.10 11.26
N SER A 228 22.97 11.95 12.23
CA SER A 228 23.28 11.75 13.65
C SER A 228 22.50 10.58 14.28
N ARG A 229 21.85 9.73 13.47
CA ARG A 229 21.03 8.63 13.99
C ARG A 229 21.88 7.42 14.39
N PRO A 230 21.47 6.67 15.44
CA PRO A 230 22.17 5.45 15.85
C PRO A 230 22.30 4.42 14.71
N GLY A 231 23.52 4.00 14.40
CA GLY A 231 23.77 3.00 13.35
C GLY A 231 23.43 3.49 11.93
N GLU A 232 23.28 4.79 11.72
CA GLU A 232 23.15 5.33 10.36
C GLU A 232 24.39 5.00 9.52
N GLY A 233 24.17 4.60 8.27
CA GLY A 233 25.24 4.13 7.38
C GLY A 233 25.73 2.70 7.64
N THR A 234 25.23 2.01 8.67
CA THR A 234 25.50 0.57 8.86
C THR A 234 24.47 -0.28 8.09
N SER A 235 24.83 -1.53 7.82
CA SER A 235 23.88 -2.51 7.25
C SER A 235 23.05 -3.18 8.34
N ILE A 236 21.78 -3.50 8.04
CA ILE A 236 20.89 -4.31 8.88
C ILE A 236 20.83 -5.78 8.41
N GLY A 237 21.55 -6.12 7.35
CA GLY A 237 21.52 -7.42 6.70
C GLY A 237 21.58 -7.30 5.19
N ARG A 238 21.41 -8.42 4.49
CA ARG A 238 21.48 -8.48 3.03
C ARG A 238 20.17 -8.96 2.43
N ARG A 239 19.82 -8.40 1.27
CA ARG A 239 18.68 -8.85 0.47
C ARG A 239 19.11 -9.24 -0.92
N ARG A 240 18.34 -10.13 -1.54
CA ARG A 240 18.57 -10.56 -2.92
C ARG A 240 17.74 -9.73 -3.89
N LEU A 241 18.39 -9.18 -4.91
CA LEU A 241 17.73 -8.52 -6.04
C LEU A 241 17.07 -9.55 -6.97
N SER A 242 16.18 -9.09 -7.85
CA SER A 242 15.56 -9.96 -8.87
C SER A 242 16.59 -10.57 -9.83
N THR A 243 17.76 -9.95 -9.98
CA THR A 243 18.92 -10.46 -10.73
C THR A 243 19.63 -11.63 -10.03
N GLY A 244 19.31 -11.88 -8.75
CA GLY A 244 19.95 -12.88 -7.92
C GLY A 244 21.20 -12.38 -7.17
N GLU A 245 21.60 -11.13 -7.36
CA GLU A 245 22.69 -10.48 -6.62
C GLU A 245 22.28 -10.17 -5.18
N TRP A 246 23.23 -10.31 -4.24
CA TRP A 246 23.05 -9.91 -2.86
C TRP A 246 23.56 -8.49 -2.65
N ILE A 247 22.74 -7.64 -2.02
CA ILE A 247 23.13 -6.29 -1.65
C ILE A 247 22.93 -6.06 -0.16
N GLU A 248 23.79 -5.22 0.42
CA GLU A 248 23.61 -4.73 1.79
C GLU A 248 22.35 -3.86 1.87
N TRP A 249 21.62 -3.98 2.97
CA TRP A 249 20.46 -3.16 3.28
C TRP A 249 20.87 -2.12 4.33
N PRO A 250 21.01 -0.84 3.97
CA PRO A 250 21.34 0.20 4.92
C PRO A 250 20.26 0.39 5.99
N ARG A 251 20.66 0.64 7.23
CA ARG A 251 19.72 1.05 8.28
C ARG A 251 18.99 2.33 7.86
N TYR A 252 17.72 2.44 8.25
CA TYR A 252 16.79 3.51 7.84
C TYR A 252 16.32 3.47 6.37
N ALA A 253 16.72 2.46 5.59
CA ALA A 253 16.28 2.36 4.21
C ALA A 253 14.91 1.71 4.04
N VAL A 254 14.13 2.24 3.10
CA VAL A 254 12.80 1.72 2.77
C VAL A 254 12.86 0.34 2.11
N GLY A 255 11.75 -0.40 2.17
CA GLY A 255 11.57 -1.73 1.59
C GLY A 255 10.95 -2.71 2.59
N SER A 256 10.60 -3.92 2.15
CA SER A 256 10.05 -4.95 3.04
C SER A 256 10.94 -6.19 3.06
N PRO A 257 11.24 -6.79 4.23
CA PRO A 257 12.17 -7.91 4.31
C PRO A 257 11.59 -9.13 3.56
N PRO A 258 12.27 -9.64 2.52
CA PRO A 258 11.83 -10.84 1.81
C PRO A 258 12.06 -12.12 2.64
N PRO A 259 11.51 -13.28 2.23
CA PRO A 259 11.74 -14.56 2.90
C PRO A 259 13.20 -14.97 3.01
N ASP A 260 14.03 -14.56 2.06
CA ASP A 260 15.47 -14.82 2.02
C ASP A 260 16.31 -13.67 2.60
N PHE A 261 15.71 -12.72 3.33
CA PHE A 261 16.46 -11.67 4.01
C PHE A 261 17.45 -12.27 5.01
N ASP A 262 18.73 -11.92 4.85
CA ASP A 262 19.83 -12.38 5.70
C ASP A 262 20.20 -11.25 6.68
N GLY A 263 19.40 -11.10 7.74
CA GLY A 263 19.54 -10.05 8.74
C GLY A 263 18.49 -10.14 9.84
N ASP A 264 18.56 -9.23 10.80
CA ASP A 264 17.55 -9.13 11.86
C ASP A 264 16.41 -8.21 11.41
N ILE A 265 15.21 -8.80 11.19
CA ILE A 265 14.03 -8.06 10.72
C ILE A 265 13.59 -6.97 11.70
N GLU A 266 13.98 -7.04 12.98
CA GLU A 266 13.64 -6.02 13.97
C GLU A 266 14.39 -4.69 13.71
N TYR A 267 15.35 -4.67 12.79
CA TYR A 267 15.94 -3.44 12.28
C TYR A 267 15.35 -2.97 10.94
N ALA A 268 14.60 -3.82 10.24
CA ALA A 268 13.91 -3.49 8.99
C ALA A 268 12.58 -2.78 9.25
N PRO A 269 12.13 -1.86 8.37
CA PRO A 269 10.81 -1.26 8.53
C PRO A 269 9.71 -2.30 8.34
N LEU A 270 8.91 -2.48 9.39
CA LEU A 270 7.77 -3.39 9.41
C LEU A 270 6.49 -2.58 9.13
N TRP A 271 6.17 -2.32 7.87
CA TRP A 271 5.00 -1.51 7.48
C TRP A 271 3.69 -2.10 7.99
N ALA A 272 2.89 -1.31 8.71
CA ALA A 272 1.62 -1.79 9.24
C ALA A 272 0.68 -0.63 9.54
N GLY A 273 -0.59 -0.80 9.17
CA GLY A 273 -1.67 0.07 9.60
C GLY A 273 -2.24 -0.38 10.94
N GLU A 274 -3.07 0.47 11.54
CA GLU A 274 -3.74 0.17 12.82
C GLU A 274 -4.70 -1.04 12.74
N SER A 275 -5.04 -1.46 11.51
CA SER A 275 -5.81 -2.67 11.24
C SER A 275 -5.12 -3.97 11.66
N CYS A 276 -3.83 -3.96 12.03
CA CYS A 276 -3.20 -5.15 12.63
C CYS A 276 -3.96 -5.63 13.89
N SER A 277 -4.68 -4.74 14.59
CA SER A 277 -5.54 -5.07 15.74
C SER A 277 -6.61 -6.12 15.47
N VAL A 278 -6.98 -6.35 14.21
CA VAL A 278 -7.99 -7.35 13.80
C VAL A 278 -7.39 -8.44 12.90
N VAL A 279 -6.07 -8.45 12.74
CA VAL A 279 -5.33 -9.47 11.97
C VAL A 279 -4.80 -10.50 12.95
N ASN A 280 -5.52 -11.61 13.13
CA ASN A 280 -5.23 -12.59 14.20
C ASN A 280 -4.66 -13.92 13.68
N ASP A 281 -4.33 -14.01 12.40
CA ASP A 281 -3.89 -15.25 11.75
C ASP A 281 -3.04 -14.99 10.51
N ILE A 282 -2.32 -16.01 10.07
CA ILE A 282 -1.70 -16.10 8.75
C ILE A 282 -2.42 -17.23 8.02
N LYS A 283 -2.99 -16.95 6.86
CA LYS A 283 -3.75 -17.92 6.06
C LYS A 283 -3.76 -17.58 4.58
N PRO A 284 -4.21 -18.49 3.69
CA PRO A 284 -4.25 -18.22 2.26
C PRO A 284 -5.12 -17.01 1.92
N ALA A 285 -4.72 -16.23 0.91
CA ALA A 285 -5.45 -15.06 0.45
C ALA A 285 -6.89 -15.38 0.03
N ALA A 286 -7.14 -16.61 -0.46
CA ALA A 286 -8.48 -17.10 -0.76
C ALA A 286 -9.38 -17.18 0.46
N GLU A 287 -8.87 -17.67 1.60
CA GLU A 287 -9.61 -17.75 2.86
C GLU A 287 -9.84 -16.37 3.46
N ILE A 288 -8.85 -15.48 3.40
CA ILE A 288 -9.01 -14.08 3.82
C ILE A 288 -10.18 -13.42 3.07
N ILE A 289 -10.23 -13.54 1.74
CA ILE A 289 -11.32 -12.96 0.94
C ILE A 289 -12.66 -13.59 1.30
N HIS A 290 -12.72 -14.90 1.48
CA HIS A 290 -13.95 -15.59 1.87
C HIS A 290 -14.47 -15.10 3.23
N ASP A 291 -13.59 -15.00 4.23
CA ASP A 291 -13.94 -14.52 5.56
C ASP A 291 -14.40 -13.05 5.53
N LEU A 292 -13.68 -12.18 4.82
CA LEU A 292 -14.08 -10.78 4.64
C LEU A 292 -15.50 -10.65 4.09
N VAL A 293 -15.83 -11.41 3.04
CA VAL A 293 -17.16 -11.37 2.41
C VAL A 293 -18.23 -11.94 3.35
N ARG A 294 -17.98 -13.12 3.93
CA ARG A 294 -18.92 -13.77 4.85
C ARG A 294 -19.24 -12.86 6.04
N ASP A 295 -18.22 -12.32 6.68
CA ASP A 295 -18.36 -11.53 7.89
C ASP A 295 -18.99 -10.16 7.59
N ALA A 296 -18.70 -9.57 6.42
CA ALA A 296 -19.37 -8.35 5.97
C ALA A 296 -20.86 -8.58 5.66
N GLN A 297 -21.22 -9.68 4.99
CA GLN A 297 -22.62 -10.04 4.75
C GLN A 297 -23.39 -10.20 6.07
N ALA A 298 -22.82 -10.95 7.01
CA ALA A 298 -23.41 -11.13 8.33
C ALA A 298 -23.59 -9.81 9.09
N ALA A 299 -22.63 -8.87 8.98
CA ALA A 299 -22.74 -7.55 9.60
C ALA A 299 -23.81 -6.67 8.93
N LEU A 300 -23.97 -6.74 7.61
CA LEU A 300 -24.98 -5.98 6.86
C LEU A 300 -26.41 -6.49 7.07
N GLU A 301 -26.57 -7.78 7.37
CA GLU A 301 -27.88 -8.41 7.63
C GLU A 301 -28.42 -8.14 9.04
N GLN A 302 -27.60 -7.64 9.97
CA GLN A 302 -28.02 -7.30 11.33
C GLN A 302 -28.74 -5.93 11.35
N PRO A 303 -30.05 -5.87 11.67
CA PRO A 303 -30.77 -4.61 11.72
C PRO A 303 -30.28 -3.75 12.90
N GLY A 304 -29.77 -2.55 12.61
CA GLY A 304 -29.46 -1.53 13.63
C GLY A 304 -28.01 -1.47 14.12
N ALA A 305 -27.07 -2.10 13.42
CA ALA A 305 -25.63 -1.87 13.60
C ALA A 305 -25.16 -0.57 12.92
#